data_AF-A0AAX1QLF2-F1
#
_entry.id   AF-A0AAX1QLF2-F1
#
_cell.length_a   1.000
_cell.length_b   1.000
_cell.length_c   1.000
_cell.angle_alpha   90.00
_cell.angle_beta   90.00
_cell.angle_gamma   90.00
#
_symmetry.space_group_name_H-M   'P 1'
#
loop_
_entity.id
_entity.type
_entity.pdbx_description
1 polymer ?
#
loop_
_entity_poly.entity_id
_entity_poly.type
_entity_poly.pdbx_seq_one_letter_code
_entity_poly.pdbx_strand_id
1 'polypeptide(L)'
;MFCMSINCIALGKRICFYRLKFNITQEKLAALTNCSREYIAYLESGTKTPSLPTLIDLANVLHTLNKFLTIKDKHILLYEHNAFTSHLMLDSDEVYQMTKRGLDAAQIAAAKGIHLNLVLVKLLELHHLGYDLRHYHAQHHAFIKQFNLPAHFQFDVAAG
;
A
#
# COMPACT_ATOMS: atom_id res chain seq x y z
N MET A 1 6.50 16.27 17.09
CA MET A 1 6.90 16.61 15.70
C MET A 1 7.31 15.31 15.02
N PHE A 2 6.36 14.57 14.44
CA PHE A 2 6.65 13.31 13.76
C PHE A 2 7.11 13.61 12.33
N CYS A 3 8.41 13.82 12.16
CA CYS A 3 9.03 13.78 10.84
C CYS A 3 9.20 12.31 10.46
N MET A 4 8.12 11.69 9.96
CA MET A 4 8.29 10.50 9.12
C MET A 4 8.77 11.02 7.78
N SER A 5 10.05 10.81 7.47
CA SER A 5 10.63 11.07 6.16
C SER A 5 9.86 10.24 5.14
N ILE A 6 8.85 10.84 4.48
CA ILE A 6 8.11 10.21 3.40
C ILE A 6 9.13 9.79 2.36
N ASN A 7 9.36 8.48 2.21
CA ASN A 7 10.19 7.94 1.16
C ASN A 7 9.49 8.21 -0.19
N CYS A 8 9.78 9.38 -0.76
CA CYS A 8 9.11 9.89 -1.96
C CYS A 8 9.33 8.96 -3.17
N ILE A 9 10.46 8.24 -3.19
CA ILE A 9 10.76 7.22 -4.20
C ILE A 9 9.82 6.02 -4.03
N ALA A 10 9.65 5.52 -2.81
CA ALA A 10 8.71 4.43 -2.54
C ALA A 10 7.27 4.84 -2.83
N LEU A 11 6.88 6.06 -2.44
CA LEU A 11 5.56 6.62 -2.73
C LEU A 11 5.31 6.73 -4.25
N GLY A 12 6.28 7.26 -5.00
CA GLY A 12 6.20 7.38 -6.45
C GLY A 12 6.03 6.05 -7.15
N LYS A 13 6.80 5.04 -6.72
CA LYS A 13 6.64 3.66 -7.21
C LYS A 13 5.24 3.10 -6.95
N ARG A 14 4.65 3.37 -5.79
CA ARG A 14 3.28 2.92 -5.47
C ARG A 14 2.23 3.60 -6.34
N ILE A 15 2.35 4.92 -6.54
CA ILE A 15 1.45 5.67 -7.43
C ILE A 15 1.51 5.06 -8.84
N CYS A 16 2.71 4.84 -9.39
CA CYS A 16 2.90 4.23 -10.69
C CYS A 16 2.34 2.80 -10.76
N PHE A 17 2.62 1.97 -9.74
CA PHE A 17 2.12 0.61 -9.65
C PHE A 17 0.58 0.55 -9.69
N TYR A 18 -0.10 1.33 -8.85
CA TYR A 18 -1.57 1.35 -8.85
C TYR A 18 -2.12 1.92 -10.16
N ARG A 19 -1.52 3.00 -10.70
CA ARG A 19 -1.91 3.57 -11.98
C ARG A 19 -1.89 2.52 -13.10
N LEU A 20 -0.82 1.74 -13.19
CA LEU A 20 -0.67 0.66 -14.18
C LEU A 20 -1.61 -0.52 -13.90
N LYS A 21 -1.81 -0.89 -12.63
CA LYS A 21 -2.75 -1.94 -12.23
C LYS A 21 -4.20 -1.65 -12.68
N PHE A 22 -4.60 -0.38 -12.66
CA PHE A 22 -5.91 0.08 -13.16
C PHE A 22 -5.91 0.46 -14.65
N ASN A 23 -4.80 0.26 -15.37
CA ASN A 23 -4.63 0.57 -16.78
C ASN A 23 -4.99 2.02 -17.17
N ILE A 24 -4.67 2.98 -16.29
CA ILE A 24 -4.88 4.42 -16.54
C ILE A 24 -3.58 5.14 -16.90
N THR A 25 -3.67 6.21 -17.69
CA THR A 25 -2.49 7.01 -18.07
C THR A 25 -2.17 8.07 -17.02
N GLN A 26 -0.97 8.67 -17.08
CA GLN A 26 -0.61 9.78 -16.19
C GLN A 26 -1.53 10.99 -16.41
N GLU A 27 -1.97 11.26 -17.64
CA GLU A 27 -2.94 12.30 -17.97
C GLU A 27 -4.30 12.01 -17.34
N LYS A 28 -4.75 10.76 -17.38
CA LYS A 28 -6.02 10.38 -16.78
C LYS A 28 -5.98 10.51 -15.26
N LEU A 29 -4.87 10.10 -14.63
CA LEU A 29 -4.66 10.29 -13.20
C LEU A 29 -4.61 11.78 -12.84
N ALA A 30 -3.86 12.58 -13.60
CA ALA A 30 -3.75 14.02 -13.42
C ALA A 30 -5.11 14.73 -13.50
N ALA A 31 -5.94 14.37 -14.48
CA ALA A 31 -7.29 14.89 -14.61
C ALA A 31 -8.20 14.52 -13.42
N LEU A 32 -8.03 13.32 -12.85
CA LEU A 32 -8.81 12.86 -11.70
C LEU A 32 -8.38 13.50 -10.38
N THR A 33 -7.11 13.87 -10.24
CA THR A 33 -6.55 14.53 -9.03
C THR A 33 -6.41 16.04 -9.18
N ASN A 34 -6.97 16.63 -10.24
CA ASN A 34 -6.82 18.05 -10.58
C ASN A 34 -5.35 18.53 -10.56
N CYS A 35 -4.45 17.68 -11.03
CA CYS A 35 -3.01 17.93 -11.11
C CYS A 35 -2.57 18.05 -12.58
N SER A 36 -1.35 18.52 -12.84
CA SER A 36 -0.76 18.41 -14.18
C SER A 36 -0.14 17.02 -14.39
N ARG A 37 -0.08 16.57 -15.64
CA ARG A 37 0.60 15.31 -16.01
C ARG A 37 2.06 15.34 -15.58
N GLU A 38 2.74 16.47 -15.77
CA GLU A 38 4.13 16.67 -15.37
C GLU A 38 4.30 16.50 -13.87
N TYR A 39 3.34 17.00 -13.08
CA TYR A 39 3.37 16.84 -11.63
C TYR A 39 3.22 15.37 -11.23
N ILE A 40 2.28 14.63 -11.84
CA ILE A 40 2.15 13.17 -11.64
C ILE A 40 3.46 12.45 -11.98
N ALA A 41 4.12 12.80 -13.09
CA ALA A 41 5.41 12.20 -13.46
C ALA A 41 6.50 12.46 -12.40
N TYR A 42 6.58 13.69 -11.87
CA TYR A 42 7.52 14.03 -10.79
C TYR A 42 7.24 13.30 -9.48
N LEU A 43 5.96 13.02 -9.20
CA LEU A 43 5.57 12.21 -8.05
C LEU A 43 5.96 10.75 -8.26
N GLU A 44 5.69 10.17 -9.44
CA GLU A 44 6.04 8.78 -9.77
C GLU A 44 7.55 8.51 -9.76
N SER A 45 8.37 9.48 -10.15
CA SER A 45 9.83 9.41 -10.07
C SER A 45 10.39 9.68 -8.67
N GLY A 46 9.55 10.08 -7.72
CA GLY A 46 9.94 10.46 -6.36
C GLY A 46 10.74 11.76 -6.28
N THR A 47 10.72 12.58 -7.34
CA THR A 47 11.47 13.83 -7.45
C THR A 47 10.81 14.98 -6.68
N LYS A 48 9.48 14.91 -6.47
CA LYS A 48 8.76 15.88 -5.64
C LYS A 48 7.96 15.20 -4.54
N THR A 49 7.93 15.86 -3.38
CA THR A 49 7.04 15.51 -2.29
C THR A 49 5.66 16.12 -2.56
N PRO A 50 4.59 15.31 -2.61
CA PRO A 50 3.24 15.85 -2.72
C PRO A 50 2.84 16.57 -1.45
N SER A 51 2.00 17.59 -1.59
CA SER A 51 1.35 18.21 -0.43
C SER A 51 0.36 17.22 0.21
N LEU A 52 0.04 17.40 1.50
CA LEU A 52 -0.94 16.55 2.19
C LEU A 52 -2.30 16.51 1.44
N PRO A 53 -2.86 17.64 0.96
CA PRO A 53 -4.06 17.62 0.11
C PRO A 53 -3.91 16.78 -1.16
N THR A 54 -2.80 16.94 -1.90
CA THR A 54 -2.54 16.16 -3.12
C THR A 54 -2.45 14.66 -2.82
N LEU A 55 -1.83 14.29 -1.71
CA LEU A 55 -1.68 12.90 -1.32
C LEU A 55 -3.03 12.29 -0.95
N ILE A 56 -3.92 13.06 -0.31
CA ILE A 56 -5.30 12.68 -0.05
C ILE A 56 -6.05 12.48 -1.38
N ASP A 57 -5.93 13.39 -2.34
CA ASP A 57 -6.60 13.26 -3.65
C ASP A 57 -6.11 12.04 -4.45
N LEU A 58 -4.80 11.79 -4.48
CA LEU A 58 -4.22 10.59 -5.08
C LEU A 58 -4.72 9.33 -4.40
N ALA A 59 -4.74 9.31 -3.07
CA ALA A 59 -5.28 8.20 -2.31
C ALA A 59 -6.76 7.96 -2.63
N ASN A 60 -7.57 9.02 -2.69
CA ASN A 60 -8.99 8.95 -2.99
C ASN A 60 -9.25 8.40 -4.40
N VAL A 61 -8.52 8.87 -5.41
CA VAL A 61 -8.70 8.42 -6.80
C VAL A 61 -8.29 6.95 -6.94
N LEU A 62 -7.09 6.58 -6.46
CA LEU A 62 -6.60 5.20 -6.55
C LEU A 62 -7.48 4.24 -5.72
N HIS A 63 -7.97 4.68 -4.57
CA HIS A 63 -8.88 3.91 -3.73
C HIS A 63 -10.28 3.76 -4.36
N THR A 64 -10.82 4.81 -4.98
CA THR A 64 -12.10 4.76 -5.70
C THR A 64 -12.02 3.79 -6.88
N LEU A 65 -10.90 3.80 -7.61
CA LEU A 65 -10.62 2.82 -8.67
C LEU A 65 -10.55 1.39 -8.11
N ASN A 66 -9.95 1.21 -6.93
CA ASN A 66 -9.90 -0.08 -6.23
C ASN A 66 -11.29 -0.57 -5.78
N LYS A 67 -12.15 0.33 -5.30
CA LYS A 67 -13.55 0.03 -4.95
C LYS A 67 -14.40 -0.35 -6.15
N PHE A 68 -14.13 0.24 -7.31
CA PHE A 68 -14.83 -0.11 -8.54
C PHE A 68 -14.62 -1.59 -8.92
N LEU A 69 -13.47 -2.17 -8.58
CA LEU A 69 -13.18 -3.60 -8.73
C LEU A 69 -13.72 -4.45 -7.57
N THR A 70 -14.04 -3.84 -6.43
CA THR A 70 -14.36 -4.54 -5.18
C THR A 70 -15.70 -4.03 -4.64
N ILE A 71 -16.79 -4.28 -5.34
CA ILE A 71 -18.13 -3.94 -4.85
C ILE A 71 -18.61 -5.06 -3.93
N LYS A 72 -18.28 -4.97 -2.64
CA LYS A 72 -19.13 -5.42 -1.53
C LYS A 72 -19.00 -4.46 -0.34
N ASP A 73 -20.13 -3.86 0.02
CA ASP A 73 -20.47 -3.15 1.25
C ASP A 73 -20.05 -1.68 1.46
N LYS A 74 -21.05 -0.88 1.86
CA LYS A 74 -21.06 0.60 1.87
C LYS A 74 -20.65 1.24 3.20
N HIS A 75 -20.29 0.48 4.24
CA HIS A 75 -20.08 1.04 5.59
C HIS A 75 -18.62 1.35 5.98
N ILE A 76 -17.63 1.12 5.11
CA ILE A 76 -16.19 1.24 5.45
C ILE A 76 -15.53 2.49 4.82
N LEU A 77 -16.29 3.41 4.21
CA LEU A 77 -15.74 4.50 3.39
C LEU A 77 -14.75 5.46 4.10
N LEU A 78 -14.97 5.81 5.37
CA LEU A 78 -14.06 6.72 6.09
C LEU A 78 -12.80 6.01 6.62
N TYR A 79 -12.95 4.76 7.06
CA TYR A 79 -11.83 3.96 7.56
C TYR A 79 -10.91 3.50 6.42
N GLU A 80 -11.47 3.15 5.27
CA GLU A 80 -10.70 2.70 4.10
C GLU A 80 -9.86 3.80 3.44
N HIS A 81 -10.33 5.06 3.40
CA HIS A 81 -9.52 6.15 2.85
C HIS A 81 -8.33 6.48 3.75
N ASN A 82 -8.54 6.51 5.06
CA ASN A 82 -7.47 6.66 6.04
C ASN A 82 -6.53 5.45 5.99
N ALA A 83 -7.08 4.24 5.78
CA ALA A 83 -6.33 3.00 5.66
C ALA A 83 -5.48 2.92 4.37
N PHE A 84 -6.01 3.35 3.22
CA PHE A 84 -5.28 3.38 1.96
C PHE A 84 -4.17 4.44 1.99
N THR A 85 -4.48 5.63 2.53
CA THR A 85 -3.48 6.67 2.78
C THR A 85 -2.40 6.19 3.75
N SER A 86 -2.79 5.55 4.85
CA SER A 86 -1.85 4.94 5.81
C SER A 86 -1.04 3.81 5.19
N HIS A 87 -1.64 3.00 4.30
CA HIS A 87 -0.94 1.96 3.55
C HIS A 87 0.08 2.56 2.57
N LEU A 88 -0.28 3.64 1.88
CA LEU A 88 0.61 4.38 0.99
C LEU A 88 1.74 5.11 1.76
N MET A 89 1.47 5.52 2.99
CA MET A 89 2.42 6.20 3.89
C MET A 89 3.20 5.26 4.82
N LEU A 90 2.80 3.98 4.94
CA LEU A 90 3.55 2.99 5.70
C LEU A 90 4.94 2.85 5.08
N ASP A 91 5.95 3.17 5.87
CA ASP A 91 7.33 3.02 5.47
C ASP A 91 7.62 1.53 5.21
N SER A 92 7.95 1.24 3.96
CA SER A 92 8.28 -0.12 3.52
C SER A 92 9.46 -0.68 4.29
N ASP A 93 10.47 0.14 4.54
CA ASP A 93 11.69 -0.29 5.21
C ASP A 93 11.41 -0.55 6.68
N GLU A 94 10.57 0.27 7.31
CA GLU A 94 10.19 0.08 8.71
C GLU A 94 9.38 -1.21 8.92
N VAL A 95 8.36 -1.46 8.09
CA VAL A 95 7.60 -2.72 8.13
C VAL A 95 8.53 -3.91 7.85
N TYR A 96 9.42 -3.78 6.88
CA TYR A 96 10.41 -4.81 6.58
C TYR A 96 11.33 -5.09 7.78
N GLN A 97 11.84 -4.07 8.46
CA GLN A 97 12.64 -4.25 9.68
C GLN A 97 11.84 -4.92 10.80
N MET A 98 10.54 -4.62 10.93
CA MET A 98 9.69 -5.31 11.90
C MET A 98 9.54 -6.81 11.59
N THR A 99 9.44 -7.18 10.30
CA THR A 99 9.50 -8.61 9.92
C THR A 99 10.84 -9.27 10.28
N LYS A 100 11.95 -8.55 10.10
CA LYS A 100 13.29 -9.04 10.50
C LYS A 100 13.46 -9.21 12.00
N ARG A 101 12.71 -8.44 12.80
CA ARG A 101 12.63 -8.55 14.25
C ARG A 101 11.70 -9.69 14.71
N GLY A 102 11.05 -10.40 13.78
CA GLY A 102 10.17 -11.53 14.06
C GLY A 102 8.74 -11.15 14.44
N LEU A 103 8.32 -9.90 14.24
CA LEU A 103 6.95 -9.48 14.55
C LEU A 103 5.97 -10.07 13.54
N ASP A 104 4.86 -10.65 14.02
CA ASP A 104 3.78 -11.10 13.16
C ASP A 104 2.91 -9.94 12.63
N ALA A 105 2.00 -10.24 11.71
CA ALA A 105 1.15 -9.24 11.08
C ALA A 105 0.23 -8.50 12.07
N ALA A 106 -0.22 -9.17 13.14
CA ALA A 106 -1.06 -8.58 14.17
C ALA A 106 -0.24 -7.66 15.09
N GLN A 107 0.98 -8.05 15.44
CA GLN A 107 1.92 -7.25 16.21
C GLN A 107 2.36 -6.01 15.44
N ILE A 108 2.61 -6.13 14.14
CA ILE A 108 2.89 -4.98 13.27
C ILE A 108 1.68 -4.05 13.22
N ALA A 109 0.47 -4.60 13.09
CA ALA A 109 -0.77 -3.82 13.07
C ALA A 109 -0.96 -3.03 14.37
N ALA A 110 -0.78 -3.67 15.52
CA ALA A 110 -0.88 -3.05 16.84
C ALA A 110 0.19 -1.97 17.05
N ALA A 111 1.45 -2.26 16.70
CA ALA A 111 2.56 -1.32 16.85
C ALA A 111 2.42 -0.09 15.93
N LYS A 112 1.72 -0.23 14.80
CA LYS A 112 1.45 0.85 13.85
C LYS A 112 0.11 1.54 14.06
N GLY A 113 -0.76 1.02 14.93
CA GLY A 113 -2.11 1.54 15.11
C GLY A 113 -2.97 1.44 13.84
N ILE A 114 -2.73 0.42 13.01
CA ILE A 114 -3.42 0.22 11.73
C ILE A 114 -4.14 -1.12 11.69
N HIS A 115 -5.08 -1.27 10.75
CA HIS A 115 -5.82 -2.50 10.59
C HIS A 115 -4.95 -3.65 10.05
N LEU A 116 -5.16 -4.87 10.56
CA LEU A 116 -4.42 -6.08 10.18
C LEU A 116 -4.37 -6.30 8.66
N ASN A 117 -5.51 -6.16 7.99
CA ASN A 117 -5.58 -6.32 6.53
C ASN A 117 -4.60 -5.40 5.78
N LEU A 118 -4.33 -4.20 6.28
CA LEU A 118 -3.40 -3.28 5.63
C LEU A 118 -1.95 -3.73 5.78
N VAL A 119 -1.62 -4.36 6.91
CA VAL A 119 -0.31 -4.99 7.12
C VAL A 119 -0.15 -6.17 6.18
N LEU A 120 -1.18 -7.01 6.05
CA LEU A 120 -1.14 -8.15 5.14
C LEU A 120 -0.97 -7.71 3.68
N VAL A 121 -1.73 -6.70 3.23
CA VAL A 121 -1.55 -6.12 1.89
C VAL A 121 -0.17 -5.48 1.74
N LYS A 122 0.35 -4.84 2.80
CA LYS A 122 1.69 -4.25 2.80
C LYS A 122 2.79 -5.29 2.67
N LEU A 123 2.67 -6.43 3.33
CA LEU A 123 3.60 -7.54 3.23
C LEU A 123 3.60 -8.13 1.81
N LEU A 124 2.43 -8.31 1.20
CA LEU A 124 2.31 -8.73 -0.20
C LEU A 124 2.95 -7.71 -1.15
N GLU A 125 2.73 -6.41 -0.91
CA GLU A 125 3.33 -5.34 -1.70
C GLU A 125 4.86 -5.38 -1.60
N LEU A 126 5.42 -5.55 -0.41
CA LEU A 126 6.87 -5.72 -0.22
C LEU A 126 7.42 -6.90 -1.02
N HIS A 127 6.71 -8.03 -1.02
CA HIS A 127 7.06 -9.20 -1.83
C HIS A 127 7.08 -8.86 -3.34
N HIS A 128 6.04 -8.21 -3.85
CA HIS A 128 5.96 -7.79 -5.26
C HIS A 128 6.97 -6.70 -5.64
N LEU A 129 7.38 -5.87 -4.68
CA LEU A 129 8.45 -4.87 -4.87
C LEU A 129 9.86 -5.49 -4.85
N GLY A 130 9.97 -6.81 -4.65
CA GLY A 130 11.23 -7.54 -4.69
C GLY A 130 12.00 -7.56 -3.36
N TYR A 131 11.36 -7.23 -2.24
CA TYR A 131 11.99 -7.40 -0.93
C TYR A 131 12.12 -8.88 -0.59
N ASP A 132 13.29 -9.30 -0.10
CA ASP A 132 13.51 -10.68 0.34
C ASP A 132 12.80 -10.93 1.68
N LEU A 133 11.67 -11.63 1.62
CA LEU A 133 10.83 -11.99 2.75
C LEU A 133 10.93 -13.48 3.13
N ARG A 134 11.90 -14.22 2.60
CA ARG A 134 12.04 -15.67 2.89
C ARG A 134 12.13 -15.99 4.38
N HIS A 135 12.75 -15.10 5.16
CA HIS A 135 12.82 -15.20 6.63
C HIS A 135 11.46 -15.14 7.32
N TYR A 136 10.44 -14.59 6.64
CA TYR A 136 9.10 -14.35 7.18
C TYR A 136 8.04 -15.31 6.60
N HIS A 137 8.34 -16.07 5.54
CA HIS A 137 7.39 -16.98 4.87
C HIS A 137 6.75 -18.00 5.85
N ALA A 138 7.55 -18.69 6.66
CA ALA A 138 7.05 -19.74 7.55
C ALA A 138 6.07 -19.18 8.59
N GLN A 139 6.43 -18.05 9.22
CA GLN A 139 5.60 -17.37 10.20
C GLN A 139 4.33 -16.80 9.56
N HIS A 140 4.43 -16.18 8.38
CA HIS A 140 3.28 -15.66 7.67
C HIS A 140 2.31 -16.78 7.23
N HIS A 141 2.85 -17.90 6.74
CA HIS A 141 2.03 -19.04 6.33
C HIS A 141 1.28 -19.65 7.53
N ALA A 142 1.95 -19.77 8.69
CA ALA A 142 1.32 -20.20 9.93
C ALA A 142 0.21 -19.23 10.36
N PHE A 143 0.46 -17.92 10.29
CA PHE A 143 -0.53 -16.88 10.60
C PHE A 143 -1.77 -16.98 9.71
N ILE A 144 -1.60 -17.12 8.39
CA ILE A 144 -2.73 -17.27 7.45
C ILE A 144 -3.57 -18.49 7.80
N LYS A 145 -2.94 -19.64 8.07
CA LYS A 145 -3.64 -20.87 8.45
C LYS A 145 -4.37 -20.74 9.78
N GLN A 146 -3.73 -20.13 10.78
CA GLN A 146 -4.31 -19.94 12.11
C GLN A 146 -5.57 -19.09 12.08
N PHE A 147 -5.59 -18.03 11.27
CA PHE A 147 -6.71 -17.10 11.17
C PHE A 147 -7.68 -17.41 10.02
N ASN A 148 -7.50 -18.55 9.34
CA ASN A 148 -8.28 -18.98 8.17
C ASN A 148 -8.41 -17.87 7.11
N LEU A 149 -7.30 -17.18 6.84
CA LEU A 149 -7.26 -16.05 5.91
C LEU A 149 -7.24 -16.54 4.45
N PRO A 150 -7.78 -15.75 3.50
CA PRO A 150 -7.78 -16.10 2.09
C PRO A 150 -6.38 -16.41 1.53
N ALA A 151 -6.31 -17.37 0.60
CA ALA A 151 -5.04 -17.82 0.01
C ALA A 151 -4.27 -16.70 -0.71
N HIS A 152 -4.94 -15.67 -1.22
CA HIS A 152 -4.29 -14.53 -1.89
C HIS A 152 -3.39 -13.68 -0.98
N PHE A 153 -3.43 -13.89 0.34
CA PHE A 153 -2.47 -13.31 1.28
C PHE A 153 -1.16 -14.11 1.40
N GLN A 154 -1.07 -15.29 0.79
CA GLN A 154 0.17 -16.06 0.75
C GLN A 154 1.12 -15.45 -0.27
N PHE A 155 2.42 -15.49 0.03
CA PHE A 155 3.46 -15.03 -0.89
C PHE A 155 3.59 -15.93 -2.13
N ASP A 156 3.10 -17.17 -2.05
CA ASP A 156 3.32 -18.21 -3.06
C ASP A 156 2.28 -18.21 -4.20
N VAL A 157 1.33 -17.26 -4.25
CA VAL A 157 0.25 -17.25 -5.28
C VAL A 157 0.70 -16.67 -6.64
N ALA A 158 2.01 -16.51 -6.87
CA ALA A 158 2.54 -16.12 -8.16
C ALA A 158 3.37 -17.25 -8.80
N ALA A 159 2.68 -18.33 -9.20
CA ALA A 159 3.14 -19.25 -10.23
C ALA A 159 1.95 -20.06 -10.77
N GLY A 160 1.17 -19.41 -11.65
CA GLY A 160 0.16 -20.04 -12.50
C GLY A 160 0.10 -19.27 -13.81
#